data_AF-A0A820T622-F1
#
_entry.id   AF-A0A820T622-F1
#
_cell.length_a   1.000
_cell.length_b   1.000
_cell.length_c   1.000
_cell.angle_alpha   90.00
_cell.angle_beta   90.00
_cell.angle_gamma   90.00
#
_symmetry.space_group_name_H-M   'P 1'
#
loop_
_entity.id
_entity.type
_entity.pdbx_description
1 polymer ?
#
loop_
_entity_poly.entity_id
_entity_poly.type
_entity_poly.pdbx_seq_one_letter_code
_entity_poly.pdbx_strand_id
1 'polypeptide(L)' 'MIHDIYLQSQMDADNYVPISLIANFKLVKRLTHDLQLIIDVLKESPSVEVDTEEKRVRSSDYLAYLPTRKRCTIILRNVP' A
#
# COMPACT_ATOMS: atom_id res chain seq x y z
N MET A 1 5.10 -5.54 -1.53
CA MET A 1 3.98 -6.48 -1.35
C MET A 1 4.34 -7.97 -1.42
N ILE A 2 5.53 -8.42 -1.86
CA ILE A 2 5.86 -9.86 -2.07
C ILE A 2 5.59 -10.76 -0.84
N HIS A 3 5.71 -10.23 0.39
CA HIS A 3 5.47 -11.01 1.61
C HIS A 3 4.08 -10.82 2.23
N ASP A 4 3.24 -9.95 1.67
CA ASP A 4 1.90 -9.66 2.18
C ASP A 4 0.84 -10.41 1.36
N ILE A 5 0.58 -11.65 1.76
CA ILE A 5 -0.38 -12.57 1.10
C ILE A 5 -1.80 -12.00 1.16
N TYR A 6 -2.15 -11.34 2.27
CA TYR A 6 -3.47 -10.75 2.43
C TYR A 6 -3.69 -9.68 1.38
N LEU A 7 -2.75 -8.74 1.24
CA LEU A 7 -2.88 -7.65 0.29
C LEU A 7 -2.84 -8.14 -1.16
N GLN A 8 -2.04 -9.16 -1.47
CA GLN A 8 -2.04 -9.82 -2.79
C GLN A 8 -3.38 -10.48 -3.12
N SER A 9 -4.03 -11.12 -2.14
CA SER A 9 -5.34 -11.77 -2.35
C SER A 9 -6.48 -10.78 -2.64
N GLN A 10 -6.28 -9.51 -2.29
CA GLN A 10 -7.25 -8.44 -2.46
C GLN A 10 -6.93 -7.54 -3.67
N MET A 11 -5.90 -7.89 -4.45
CA MET A 11 -5.54 -7.17 -5.67
C MET A 11 -6.36 -7.67 -6.86
N ASP A 12 -6.79 -6.72 -7.69
CA ASP A 12 -7.40 -7.00 -8.99
C ASP A 12 -6.32 -7.40 -10.03
N ALA A 13 -6.73 -7.79 -11.24
CA ALA A 13 -5.81 -8.19 -12.32
C ALA A 13 -4.76 -7.11 -12.66
N ASP A 14 -5.11 -5.84 -12.46
CA ASP A 14 -4.27 -4.67 -12.68
C ASP A 14 -3.53 -4.20 -11.40
N ASN A 15 -3.57 -5.00 -10.33
CA ASN A 15 -2.88 -4.79 -9.05
C ASN A 15 -3.34 -3.55 -8.27
N TYR A 16 -4.59 -3.19 -8.52
CA TYR A 16 -5.32 -2.25 -7.71
C TYR A 16 -5.90 -2.92 -6.48
N VAL A 17 -5.92 -2.17 -5.39
CA VAL A 17 -6.54 -2.55 -4.12
C VAL A 17 -7.60 -1.49 -3.79
N PRO A 18 -8.78 -1.87 -3.27
CA PRO A 18 -9.78 -0.91 -2.86
C PRO A 18 -9.29 -0.03 -1.69
N ILE A 19 -9.52 1.29 -1.78
CA ILE A 19 -9.11 2.25 -0.74
C ILE A 19 -9.82 1.98 0.58
N SER A 20 -11.04 1.44 0.54
CA SER A 20 -11.75 0.98 1.73
C SER A 20 -10.97 -0.09 2.52
N LEU A 21 -10.18 -0.94 1.84
CA LEU A 21 -9.31 -1.91 2.50
C LEU A 21 -8.17 -1.21 3.26
N ILE A 22 -7.53 -0.24 2.62
CA ILE A 22 -6.45 0.55 3.24
C ILE A 22 -6.97 1.36 4.43
N ALA A 23 -8.12 2.02 4.27
CA ALA A 23 -8.81 2.73 5.35
C ALA A 23 -9.15 1.80 6.52
N ASN A 24 -9.29 0.49 6.28
CA ASN A 24 -9.58 -0.49 7.30
C ASN A 24 -8.35 -1.00 8.06
N PHE A 25 -7.13 -0.66 7.64
CA PHE A 25 -5.91 -1.07 8.33
C PHE A 25 -5.81 -0.45 9.72
N LYS A 26 -5.37 -1.25 10.69
CA LYS A 26 -5.29 -0.84 12.10
C LYS A 26 -4.50 0.46 12.31
N LEU A 27 -3.41 0.64 11.56
CA LEU A 27 -2.59 1.85 11.64
C LEU A 27 -3.27 3.07 11.01
N VAL A 28 -3.93 2.87 9.87
CA VAL A 28 -4.66 3.95 9.17
C VAL A 28 -5.85 4.41 10.01
N LYS A 29 -6.67 3.48 10.52
CA LYS A 29 -7.76 3.78 11.46
C LYS A 29 -7.31 4.55 12.70
N ARG A 30 -6.09 4.28 13.20
CA ARG A 30 -5.55 5.00 14.35
C ARG A 30 -5.18 6.45 14.01
N LEU A 31 -4.84 6.73 12.75
CA LEU A 31 -4.46 8.07 12.30
C LEU A 31 -5.69 8.90 11.89
N THR A 32 -6.57 8.33 11.08
CA THR A 32 -7.77 9.01 10.58
C THR A 32 -8.88 8.02 10.19
N HIS A 33 -10.12 8.49 10.26
CA HIS A 33 -11.31 7.79 9.77
C HIS A 33 -11.93 8.51 8.56
N ASP A 34 -11.37 9.65 8.15
CA ASP A 34 -11.86 10.43 7.02
C ASP A 34 -11.32 9.85 5.72
N LEU A 35 -12.23 9.32 4.91
CA LEU A 35 -11.92 8.68 3.63
C LEU A 35 -11.48 9.70 2.58
N GLN A 36 -12.01 10.93 2.59
CA GLN A 36 -11.63 11.98 1.64
C GLN A 36 -10.18 12.40 1.90
N LEU A 37 -9.82 12.61 3.17
CA LEU A 37 -8.44 12.92 3.55
C LEU A 37 -7.47 11.80 3.15
N ILE A 38 -7.87 10.54 3.30
CA ILE A 38 -7.04 9.41 2.86
C ILE A 38 -6.81 9.47 1.36
N ILE A 39 -7.85 9.70 0.55
CA ILE A 39 -7.74 9.81 -0.91
C ILE A 39 -6.79 10.97 -1.29
N ASP A 40 -6.96 12.14 -0.69
CA ASP A 40 -6.17 13.32 -1.02
C ASP A 40 -4.68 13.10 -0.72
N VAL A 41 -4.36 12.54 0.44
CA VAL A 41 -2.97 12.20 0.80
C VAL A 41 -2.39 11.11 -0.10
N LEU A 42 -3.21 10.13 -0.50
CA LEU A 42 -2.77 9.09 -1.44
C LEU A 42 -2.49 9.68 -2.83
N LYS A 43 -3.25 10.68 -3.29
CA LYS A 43 -2.98 11.37 -4.56
C LYS A 43 -1.70 12.20 -4.52
N GLU A 44 -1.37 12.79 -3.37
CA GLU A 44 -0.14 13.58 -3.19
C GLU A 44 1.12 12.71 -3.07
N SER A 45 0.96 11.44 -2.67
CA SER A 45 2.09 10.53 -2.43
C SER A 45 2.66 9.95 -3.72
N PRO A 46 3.98 10.06 -3.98
CA PRO A 46 4.61 9.51 -5.18
C PRO A 46 4.74 7.98 -5.16
N SER A 47 4.47 7.33 -4.02
CA SER A 47 4.62 5.88 -3.85
C SER A 47 3.39 5.08 -4.28
N VAL A 48 2.28 5.75 -4.56
CA VAL A 48 0.98 5.16 -4.89
C VAL A 48 0.29 5.96 -5.98
N GLU A 49 -0.60 5.29 -6.71
CA GLU A 49 -1.43 5.90 -7.74
C GLU A 49 -2.88 5.56 -7.48
N VAL A 50 -3.74 6.57 -7.53
CA VAL A 50 -5.19 6.44 -7.34
C VAL A 50 -5.86 6.32 -8.70
N ASP A 51 -6.84 5.43 -8.80
CA ASP A 51 -7.65 5.25 -10.00
C ASP A 51 -8.50 6.50 -10.29
N THR A 52 -8.93 6.66 -11.55
CA THR A 52 -9.78 7.75 -12.03
C THR A 52 -11.10 7.89 -11.28
N GLU A 53 -11.64 6.78 -10.75
CA GLU A 53 -12.85 6.77 -9.91
C GLU A 53 -12.59 7.04 -8.43
N GLU A 54 -11.33 7.20 -8.02
CA GLU A 54 -10.91 7.46 -6.62
C GLU A 54 -11.34 6.39 -5.61
N LYS A 55 -11.59 5.17 -6.09
CA LYS A 55 -12.01 4.02 -5.25
C LYS A 55 -10.89 3.01 -5.02
N ARG A 56 -9.89 3.02 -5.90
CA ARG A 56 -8.83 2.03 -5.95
C ARG A 56 -7.48 2.72 -5.95
N VAL A 57 -6.49 2.03 -5.40
CA VAL A 57 -5.12 2.50 -5.32
C VAL A 57 -4.17 1.37 -5.67
N ARG A 58 -3.11 1.68 -6.39
CA ARG A 58 -2.00 0.77 -6.67
C ARG A 58 -0.69 1.38 -6.19
N SER A 59 0.34 0.56 -6.02
CA SER A 59 1.69 1.06 -5.76
C SER A 59 2.32 1.54 -7.08
N SER A 60 2.95 2.71 -7.09
CA SER A 60 3.67 3.21 -8.27
C SER A 60 4.86 2.31 -8.64
N ASP A 61 5.47 1.69 -7.64
CA ASP A 61 6.52 0.67 -7.79
C ASP A 61 5.99 -0.70 -8.28
N TYR A 62 4.76 -0.79 -8.79
CA TYR A 62 4.18 -2.07 -9.22
C TYR A 62 5.05 -2.80 -10.26
N LEU A 63 5.67 -2.05 -11.18
CA LEU A 63 6.60 -2.60 -12.18
C LEU A 63 7.97 -2.99 -11.57
N ALA A 64 8.35 -2.44 -10.42
CA ALA A 64 9.57 -2.80 -9.70
C ALA A 64 9.43 -4.09 -8.87
N TYR A 65 8.26 -4.75 -8.87
CA TYR A 65 8.07 -6.09 -8.30
C TYR A 65 8.68 -7.22 -9.14
N LEU A 66 9.31 -6.90 -10.27
CA LEU A 66 10.26 -7.81 -10.91
C LEU A 66 11.36 -8.21 -9.90
N PRO A 67 11.91 -9.44 -9.99
CA PRO A 67 12.63 -10.14 -8.91
C PRO A 67 14.00 -9.54 -8.52
N THR A 68 14.28 -8.30 -8.86
CA THR A 68 15.53 -7.58 -8.69
C THR A 68 15.57 -6.65 -7.47
N ARG A 69 14.62 -6.75 -6.54
CA ARG A 69 14.70 -5.97 -5.28
C ARG A 69 15.86 -6.51 -4.42
N LYS A 70 16.98 -5.77 -4.39
CA LYS A 70 18.14 -6.06 -3.52
C LYS A 70 17.67 -6.15 -2.07
N ARG A 71 18.01 -7.24 -1.39
CA ARG A 71 17.69 -7.44 0.03
C ARG A 71 18.43 -6.38 0.88
N CYS A 72 17.68 -5.57 1.60
CA CYS A 72 18.19 -4.62 2.61
C CYS A 72 17.75 -5.05 4.02
N THR A 73 17.90 -6.34 4.34
CA THR A 73 17.53 -6.90 5.65
C THR A 73 18.67 -6.71 6.63
N ILE A 74 18.41 -6.04 7.75
CA ILE A 74 19.36 -5.87 8.86
C ILE A 74 18.87 -6.72 10.04
N ILE A 75 19.74 -7.56 10.60
CA ILE A 75 19.43 -8.37 11.78
C ILE A 75 19.98 -7.64 13.01
N LEU A 76 19.09 -7.06 13.82
CA LEU A 76 19.45 -6.44 15.08
C LEU A 76 19.52 -7.50 16.19
N ARG A 77 20.62 -7.51 16.96
CA ARG A 77 20.78 -8.32 18.18
C ARG A 77 20.96 -7.36 19.37
N ASN A 78 20.45 -7.72 20.55
CA ASN A 78 20.44 -6.90 21.78
C ASN A 78 19.71 -5.55 21.67
N VAL A 79 18.40 -5.59 21.39
CA VAL A 79 17.53 -4.43 21.66
C VAL A 79 17.14 -4.49 23.15
N PRO A 80 17.42 -3.45 23.96
CA PRO A 80 17.11 -3.43 25.39
C PRO A 80 15.61 -3.45 25.69
#